data_AF-A0A929VGN6-F1
#
_entry.id   AF-A0A929VGN6-F1
#
_cell.length_a   1.000
_cell.length_b   1.000
_cell.length_c   1.000
_cell.angle_alpha   90.00
_cell.angle_beta   90.00
_cell.angle_gamma   90.00
#
_symmetry.space_group_name_H-M   'P 1'
#
loop_
_entity.id
_entity.type
_entity.pdbx_description
1 polymer ?
#
loop_
_entity_poly.entity_id
_entity_poly.type
_entity_poly.pdbx_seq_one_letter_code
_entity_poly.pdbx_strand_id
1 'polypeptide(L)'
;MGFKINMDNMDLIYFVNFYDKKNYKKLIILGVILLSIGFYCISRKSVGINIFSWGIALCFLYAAWLAFKEVNDLNKYAPKNQVNLMRLRSLTFLVLAVLLFIFPRQVNMILSILLGIYLLYKEARYFMKCRKYAGYTFGTWDIIKLILGLMLIISPLFFTKFLVSVLSFIAIVFGISFIVAGVRLVNS
;
A
#
# COMPACT_ATOMS: atom_id res chain seq x y z
N MET A 1 28.69 -11.02 -23.69
CA MET A 1 27.41 -10.36 -24.03
C MET A 1 26.82 -9.78 -22.76
N GLY A 2 26.91 -8.47 -22.60
CA GLY A 2 26.46 -7.77 -21.39
C GLY A 2 24.93 -7.74 -21.34
N PHE A 3 24.35 -8.39 -20.34
CA PHE A 3 22.94 -8.28 -20.03
C PHE A 3 22.70 -6.89 -19.44
N LYS A 4 22.19 -5.99 -20.28
CA LYS A 4 21.71 -4.67 -19.89
C LYS A 4 20.52 -4.89 -18.97
N ILE A 5 20.72 -4.80 -17.66
CA ILE A 5 19.64 -4.90 -16.67
C ILE A 5 18.79 -3.65 -16.85
N ASN A 6 17.67 -3.83 -17.53
CA ASN A 6 16.68 -2.79 -17.75
C ASN A 6 16.07 -2.42 -16.38
N MET A 7 16.05 -1.12 -16.03
CA MET A 7 15.56 -0.62 -14.74
C MET A 7 14.10 -1.04 -14.46
N ASP A 8 13.32 -1.30 -15.52
CA ASP A 8 11.94 -1.84 -15.41
C ASP A 8 11.87 -3.29 -14.88
N ASN A 9 12.92 -4.10 -15.03
CA ASN A 9 12.95 -5.47 -14.51
C ASN A 9 13.40 -5.55 -13.05
N MET A 10 14.04 -4.50 -12.54
CA MET A 10 14.49 -4.45 -11.15
C MET A 10 13.27 -4.44 -10.22
N ASP A 11 12.31 -3.53 -10.44
CA ASP A 11 11.08 -3.45 -9.62
C ASP A 11 10.24 -4.74 -9.63
N LEU A 12 10.24 -5.48 -10.75
CA LEU A 12 9.56 -6.77 -10.88
C LEU A 12 10.24 -7.86 -10.04
N ILE A 13 11.57 -7.92 -10.03
CA ILE A 13 12.34 -8.87 -9.20
C ILE A 13 12.22 -8.51 -7.70
N TYR A 14 12.05 -7.24 -7.35
CA TYR A 14 11.96 -6.77 -5.96
C TYR A 14 10.59 -7.00 -5.29
N PHE A 15 9.51 -7.12 -6.06
CA PHE A 15 8.22 -7.60 -5.56
C PHE A 15 8.21 -9.12 -5.35
N VAL A 16 8.89 -9.88 -6.21
CA VAL A 16 8.89 -11.35 -6.21
C VAL A 16 9.47 -11.95 -4.92
N ASN A 17 10.44 -11.30 -4.27
CA ASN A 17 11.07 -11.85 -3.05
C ASN A 17 10.20 -11.75 -1.78
N PHE A 18 9.21 -10.85 -1.77
CA PHE A 18 8.22 -10.78 -0.67
C PHE A 18 7.16 -11.89 -0.80
N TYR A 19 6.99 -12.42 -2.02
CA TYR A 19 6.10 -13.51 -2.38
C TYR A 19 6.83 -14.85 -2.44
N ASP A 20 7.85 -15.05 -1.61
CA ASP A 20 8.46 -16.37 -1.42
C ASP A 20 7.52 -17.26 -0.59
N LYS A 21 7.42 -18.54 -0.96
CA LYS A 21 6.60 -19.55 -0.27
C LYS A 21 6.99 -19.68 1.21
N LYS A 22 8.22 -19.33 1.60
CA LYS A 22 8.64 -19.30 3.01
C LYS A 22 7.98 -18.18 3.84
N ASN A 23 7.49 -17.13 3.20
CA ASN A 23 6.98 -15.93 3.84
C ASN A 23 5.44 -15.84 3.91
N TYR A 24 4.72 -16.87 3.44
CA TYR A 24 3.25 -16.88 3.39
C TYR A 24 2.58 -16.57 4.74
N LYS A 25 3.07 -17.13 5.86
CA LYS A 25 2.50 -16.89 7.20
C LYS A 25 2.64 -15.42 7.60
N LYS A 26 3.77 -14.79 7.27
CA LYS A 26 4.05 -13.38 7.58
C LYS A 26 3.11 -12.45 6.79
N LEU A 27 2.85 -12.77 5.53
CA LEU A 27 1.89 -12.07 4.66
C LEU A 27 0.45 -12.18 5.18
N ILE A 28 0.02 -13.37 5.61
CA ILE A 28 -1.31 -13.58 6.20
C ILE A 28 -1.44 -12.77 7.49
N ILE A 29 -0.45 -12.80 8.39
CA ILE A 29 -0.46 -12.03 9.64
C ILE A 29 -0.56 -10.52 9.36
N LEU A 30 0.23 -10.02 8.40
CA LEU A 30 0.16 -8.62 7.99
C LEU A 30 -1.25 -8.24 7.49
N GLY A 31 -1.84 -9.10 6.65
CA GLY A 31 -3.19 -8.89 6.12
C GLY A 31 -4.27 -8.92 7.20
N VAL A 32 -4.16 -9.82 8.19
CA VAL A 32 -5.09 -9.90 9.34
C VAL A 32 -4.99 -8.64 10.20
N ILE A 33 -3.77 -8.17 10.51
CA ILE A 33 -3.57 -6.92 11.27
C ILE A 33 -4.24 -5.74 10.56
N LEU A 34 -4.02 -5.62 9.24
CA LEU A 34 -4.59 -4.54 8.42
C LEU A 34 -6.13 -4.60 8.38
N LEU A 35 -6.70 -5.80 8.28
CA LEU A 35 -8.14 -6.03 8.37
C LEU A 35 -8.71 -5.63 9.73
N SER A 36 -8.08 -6.05 10.83
CA SER A 36 -8.54 -5.72 12.18
C SER A 36 -8.55 -4.21 12.41
N ILE A 37 -7.50 -3.49 11.97
CA ILE A 37 -7.43 -2.02 12.07
C ILE A 37 -8.52 -1.36 11.23
N GLY A 38 -8.68 -1.79 9.98
CA GLY A 38 -9.67 -1.23 9.07
C GLY A 38 -11.11 -1.44 9.57
N PHE A 39 -11.43 -2.64 10.05
CA PHE A 39 -12.76 -2.94 10.59
C PHE A 39 -13.02 -2.17 11.90
N TYR A 40 -12.02 -2.09 12.79
CA TYR A 40 -12.14 -1.34 14.04
C TYR A 40 -12.41 0.15 13.80
N CYS A 41 -11.73 0.75 12.81
CA CYS A 41 -11.88 2.17 12.50
C CYS A 41 -13.20 2.49 11.78
N ILE A 42 -13.78 1.55 11.04
CA ILE A 42 -15.13 1.70 10.47
C ILE A 42 -16.21 1.51 11.54
N SER A 43 -16.04 0.55 12.44
CA SER A 43 -17.06 0.17 13.42
C SER A 43 -17.27 1.26 14.49
N ARG A 44 -16.21 1.94 14.93
CA ARG A 44 -16.32 2.99 15.96
C ARG A 44 -16.33 4.39 15.35
N LYS A 45 -17.50 5.05 15.39
CA LYS A 45 -17.71 6.45 14.95
C LYS A 45 -16.83 7.51 15.65
N SER A 46 -16.19 7.17 16.77
CA SER A 46 -15.31 8.05 17.55
C SER A 46 -13.82 7.92 17.23
N VAL A 47 -13.43 6.98 16.36
CA VAL A 47 -12.01 6.78 16.04
C VAL A 47 -11.50 7.94 15.19
N GLY A 48 -10.67 8.77 15.80
CA GLY A 48 -9.97 9.86 15.13
C GLY A 48 -8.82 9.37 14.26
N ILE A 49 -8.35 10.26 13.37
CA ILE A 49 -7.25 9.98 12.43
C ILE A 49 -5.96 9.52 13.12
N ASN A 50 -5.75 9.91 14.38
CA ASN A 50 -4.58 9.51 15.16
C ASN A 50 -4.58 8.01 15.47
N ILE A 51 -5.71 7.45 15.90
CA ILE A 51 -5.82 6.02 16.27
C ILE A 51 -5.63 5.15 15.02
N PHE A 52 -6.23 5.55 13.91
CA PHE A 52 -6.04 4.89 12.61
C PHE A 52 -4.57 4.93 12.18
N SER A 53 -3.94 6.10 12.27
CA SER A 53 -2.53 6.29 11.92
C SER A 53 -1.59 5.46 12.79
N TRP A 54 -1.86 5.37 14.11
CA TRP A 54 -1.07 4.53 15.01
C TRP A 54 -1.23 3.05 14.71
N GLY A 55 -2.44 2.60 14.36
CA GLY A 55 -2.67 1.23 13.90
C GLY A 55 -1.86 0.92 12.64
N ILE A 56 -1.91 1.80 11.64
CA ILE A 56 -1.11 1.65 10.42
C ILE A 56 0.39 1.71 10.73
N ALA A 57 0.84 2.58 11.64
CA ALA A 57 2.23 2.68 12.04
C ALA A 57 2.75 1.38 12.67
N LEU A 58 1.94 0.71 13.50
CA LEU A 58 2.26 -0.63 14.02
C LEU A 58 2.40 -1.66 12.90
N CYS A 59 1.56 -1.59 11.87
CA CYS A 59 1.68 -2.45 10.70
C CYS A 59 3.01 -2.20 9.95
N PHE A 60 3.40 -0.94 9.76
CA PHE A 60 4.70 -0.60 9.16
C PHE A 60 5.89 -1.00 10.03
N LEU A 61 5.79 -0.90 11.35
CA LEU A 61 6.83 -1.43 12.26
C LEU A 61 6.98 -2.94 12.13
N TYR A 62 5.88 -3.67 12.03
CA TYR A 62 5.92 -5.12 11.79
C TYR A 62 6.57 -5.44 10.43
N ALA A 63 6.23 -4.69 9.37
CA ALA A 63 6.86 -4.84 8.07
C ALA A 63 8.37 -4.49 8.09
N ALA A 64 8.76 -3.43 8.82
CA ALA A 64 10.15 -3.05 9.01
C ALA A 64 10.94 -4.14 9.73
N TRP A 65 10.37 -4.73 10.78
CA TRP A 65 10.94 -5.85 11.52
C TRP A 65 11.17 -7.08 10.63
N LEU A 66 10.17 -7.43 9.80
CA LEU A 66 10.31 -8.52 8.82
C LEU A 66 11.45 -8.25 7.84
N ALA A 67 11.53 -7.04 7.31
CA ALA A 67 12.60 -6.64 6.40
C ALA A 67 13.98 -6.67 7.08
N PHE A 68 14.09 -6.27 8.36
CA PHE A 68 15.34 -6.36 9.13
C PHE A 68 15.80 -7.81 9.31
N LYS A 69 14.87 -8.72 9.60
CA LYS A 69 15.18 -10.15 9.72
C LYS A 69 15.72 -10.72 8.41
N GLU A 70 15.11 -10.37 7.28
CA GLU A 70 15.58 -10.78 5.96
C GLU A 70 16.95 -10.19 5.62
N VAL A 71 17.21 -8.92 5.94
CA VAL A 71 18.53 -8.30 5.78
C VAL A 71 19.59 -9.06 6.56
N ASN A 72 19.29 -9.47 7.80
CA ASN A 72 20.26 -10.19 8.64
C ASN A 72 20.60 -11.57 8.08
N ASP A 73 19.63 -12.26 7.48
CA ASP A 73 19.84 -13.54 6.81
C ASP A 73 20.59 -13.37 5.48
N LEU A 74 20.26 -12.34 4.69
CA LEU A 74 20.92 -12.01 3.42
C LEU A 74 22.37 -11.54 3.61
N ASN A 75 22.68 -10.85 4.71
CA ASN A 75 24.02 -10.37 5.01
C ASN A 75 25.06 -11.52 5.14
N LYS A 76 24.60 -12.75 5.38
CA LYS A 76 25.45 -13.95 5.46
C LYS A 76 25.80 -14.54 4.09
N TYR A 77 24.98 -14.31 3.06
CA TYR A 77 25.05 -15.09 1.80
C TYR A 77 24.99 -14.23 0.52
N ALA A 78 24.64 -12.95 0.59
CA ALA A 78 24.36 -12.11 -0.58
C ALA A 78 25.41 -10.99 -0.79
N PRO A 79 25.61 -10.52 -2.04
CA PRO A 79 26.51 -9.41 -2.33
C PRO A 79 26.03 -8.10 -1.69
N LYS A 80 26.99 -7.28 -1.22
CA LYS A 80 26.77 -6.04 -0.43
C LYS A 80 25.73 -5.08 -1.04
N ASN A 81 25.62 -5.02 -2.38
CA ASN A 81 24.67 -4.15 -3.07
C ASN A 81 23.19 -4.54 -2.79
N GLN A 82 22.87 -5.84 -2.79
CA GLN A 82 21.50 -6.32 -2.52
C GLN A 82 21.12 -6.13 -1.04
N VAL A 83 22.08 -6.31 -0.14
CA VAL A 83 21.91 -6.10 1.31
C VAL A 83 21.62 -4.63 1.62
N ASN A 84 22.34 -3.70 0.98
CA ASN A 84 22.16 -2.27 1.22
C ASN A 84 20.78 -1.79 0.73
N LEU A 85 20.28 -2.37 -0.36
CA LEU A 85 18.95 -2.05 -0.90
C LEU A 85 17.82 -2.52 0.03
N MET A 86 17.93 -3.72 0.60
CA MET A 86 16.96 -4.22 1.60
C MET A 86 17.03 -3.41 2.91
N ARG A 87 18.22 -2.99 3.33
CA ARG A 87 18.41 -2.10 4.47
C ARG A 87 17.74 -0.75 4.24
N LEU A 88 17.87 -0.17 3.05
CA LEU A 88 17.17 1.06 2.66
C LEU A 88 15.65 0.89 2.78
N ARG A 89 15.09 -0.21 2.27
CA ARG A 89 13.64 -0.50 2.36
C ARG A 89 13.15 -0.61 3.80
N SER A 90 13.89 -1.31 4.65
CA SER A 90 13.57 -1.43 6.08
C SER A 90 13.59 -0.07 6.78
N LEU A 91 14.60 0.75 6.45
CA LEU A 91 14.71 2.12 6.96
C LEU A 91 13.55 2.99 6.48
N THR A 92 13.12 2.87 5.22
CA THR A 92 11.95 3.59 4.70
C THR A 92 10.67 3.22 5.45
N PHE A 93 10.42 1.93 5.73
CA PHE A 93 9.26 1.52 6.52
C PHE A 93 9.32 2.05 7.95
N LEU A 94 10.50 2.08 8.56
CA LEU A 94 10.70 2.62 9.91
C LEU A 94 10.44 4.13 9.94
N VAL A 95 11.01 4.89 9.00
CA VAL A 95 10.79 6.33 8.88
C VAL A 95 9.31 6.64 8.68
N LEU A 96 8.64 5.88 7.81
CA LEU A 96 7.21 6.07 7.53
C LEU A 96 6.34 5.76 8.74
N ALA A 97 6.68 4.74 9.55
CA ALA A 97 6.02 4.47 10.81
C ALA A 97 6.20 5.61 11.82
N VAL A 98 7.41 6.14 11.98
CA VAL A 98 7.69 7.28 12.87
C VAL A 98 6.92 8.52 12.43
N LEU A 99 6.88 8.81 11.12
CA LEU A 99 6.10 9.92 10.58
C LEU A 99 4.60 9.77 10.88
N LEU A 100 4.05 8.56 10.79
CA LEU A 100 2.65 8.28 11.11
C LEU A 100 2.33 8.44 12.60
N PHE A 101 3.29 8.23 13.50
CA PHE A 101 3.12 8.49 14.93
C PHE A 101 3.16 9.98 15.26
N ILE A 102 4.13 10.72 14.70
CA ILE A 102 4.38 12.12 15.03
C ILE A 102 3.40 13.06 14.29
N PHE A 103 3.17 12.81 13.00
CA PHE A 103 2.36 13.67 12.13
C PHE A 103 1.22 12.90 11.44
N PRO A 104 0.32 12.27 12.21
CA PRO A 104 -0.73 11.39 11.67
C PRO A 104 -1.65 12.11 10.67
N ARG A 105 -1.98 13.38 10.91
CA ARG A 105 -2.89 14.15 10.06
C ARG A 105 -2.26 14.53 8.72
N GLN A 106 -1.00 14.96 8.73
CA GLN A 106 -0.29 15.42 7.53
C GLN A 106 0.00 14.25 6.60
N VAL A 107 0.48 13.13 7.15
CA VAL A 107 0.80 11.93 6.37
C VAL A 107 -0.45 11.35 5.71
N ASN A 108 -1.55 11.19 6.46
CA ASN A 108 -2.80 10.67 5.90
C ASN A 108 -3.42 11.61 4.86
N MET A 109 -3.24 12.93 5.00
CA MET A 109 -3.65 13.92 4.00
C MET A 109 -2.85 13.76 2.70
N ILE A 110 -1.52 13.70 2.80
CA ILE A 110 -0.64 13.50 1.63
C ILE A 110 -0.97 12.18 0.94
N LEU A 111 -1.15 11.10 1.71
CA LEU A 111 -1.54 9.78 1.19
C LEU A 111 -2.89 9.83 0.47
N SER A 112 -3.89 10.51 1.05
CA SER A 112 -5.21 10.67 0.43
C SER A 112 -5.13 11.43 -0.90
N ILE A 113 -4.37 12.52 -0.95
CA ILE A 113 -4.17 13.32 -2.17
C ILE A 113 -3.45 12.48 -3.24
N LEU A 114 -2.35 11.81 -2.87
CA LEU A 114 -1.61 10.92 -3.78
C LEU A 114 -2.50 9.82 -4.35
N LEU A 115 -3.32 9.18 -3.50
CA LEU A 115 -4.27 8.15 -3.92
C LEU A 115 -5.34 8.71 -4.86
N GLY A 116 -5.88 9.90 -4.55
CA GLY A 116 -6.85 10.58 -5.41
C GLY A 116 -6.26 10.91 -6.78
N ILE A 117 -5.05 11.48 -6.82
CA ILE A 117 -4.33 11.77 -8.07
C ILE A 117 -4.04 10.50 -8.85
N TYR A 118 -3.57 9.44 -8.19
CA TYR A 118 -3.28 8.16 -8.83
C TYR A 118 -4.54 7.55 -9.47
N LEU A 119 -5.67 7.62 -8.77
CA LEU A 119 -6.95 7.12 -9.26
C LEU A 119 -7.42 7.92 -10.49
N LEU A 120 -7.33 9.25 -10.44
CA LEU A 120 -7.64 10.12 -11.58
C LEU A 120 -6.70 9.88 -12.76
N TYR A 121 -5.39 9.72 -12.52
CA TYR A 121 -4.42 9.42 -13.56
C TYR A 121 -4.71 8.09 -14.25
N LYS A 122 -5.03 7.04 -13.48
CA LYS A 122 -5.38 5.72 -14.02
C LYS A 122 -6.63 5.81 -14.90
N GLU A 123 -7.66 6.52 -14.45
CA GLU A 123 -8.89 6.70 -15.19
C GLU A 123 -8.67 7.55 -16.46
N ALA A 124 -7.90 8.63 -16.37
CA ALA A 124 -7.53 9.46 -17.52
C ALA A 124 -6.74 8.66 -18.57
N ARG A 125 -5.80 7.82 -18.14
CA ARG A 125 -5.05 6.92 -19.03
C ARG A 125 -5.95 5.88 -19.69
N TYR A 126 -6.88 5.30 -18.93
CA TYR A 126 -7.86 4.36 -19.44
C TYR A 126 -8.76 5.02 -20.50
N PHE A 127 -9.28 6.21 -20.20
CA PHE A 127 -10.06 7.02 -21.12
C PHE A 127 -9.29 7.34 -22.41
N MET A 128 -8.03 7.78 -22.32
CA MET A 128 -7.21 8.05 -23.50
C MET A 128 -6.98 6.81 -24.38
N LYS A 129 -6.89 5.62 -23.78
CA LYS A 129 -6.72 4.37 -24.50
C LYS A 129 -8.03 3.90 -25.15
N CYS A 130 -9.17 4.07 -24.46
CA CYS A 130 -10.48 3.67 -24.92
C CYS A 130 -11.10 4.64 -25.94
N ARG A 131 -10.65 5.90 -26.00
CA ARG A 131 -11.08 6.92 -26.99
C ARG A 131 -10.87 6.50 -28.45
N LYS A 132 -9.99 5.53 -28.72
CA LYS A 132 -9.72 5.00 -30.06
C LYS A 132 -10.73 3.94 -30.52
N TYR A 133 -11.57 3.42 -29.62
CA TYR A 133 -12.55 2.38 -29.95
C TYR A 133 -13.93 3.02 -30.14
N ALA A 134 -14.47 2.93 -31.35
CA ALA A 134 -15.83 3.38 -31.67
C ALA A 134 -16.83 2.53 -30.87
N GLY A 135 -17.57 3.17 -29.95
CA GLY A 135 -18.55 2.53 -29.09
C GLY A 135 -18.26 2.58 -27.58
N TYR A 136 -17.17 3.22 -27.14
CA TYR A 136 -16.92 3.42 -25.71
C TYR A 136 -17.88 4.48 -25.14
N THR A 137 -18.82 4.03 -24.31
CA THR A 137 -19.65 4.90 -23.47
C THR A 137 -19.02 5.01 -22.08
N PHE A 138 -18.96 6.23 -21.55
CA PHE A 138 -18.47 6.48 -20.20
C PHE A 138 -19.44 5.83 -19.21
N GLY A 139 -19.03 4.71 -18.61
CA GLY A 139 -19.90 3.93 -17.74
C GLY A 139 -20.13 4.64 -16.40
N THR A 140 -21.25 4.34 -15.74
CA THR A 140 -21.59 4.87 -14.41
C THR A 140 -20.49 4.62 -13.38
N TRP A 141 -19.78 3.49 -13.50
CA TRP A 141 -18.64 3.13 -12.66
C TRP A 141 -17.44 4.06 -12.80
N ASP A 142 -17.18 4.56 -14.01
CA ASP A 142 -16.03 5.43 -14.30
C ASP A 142 -16.30 6.84 -13.74
N ILE A 143 -17.56 7.28 -13.76
CA ILE A 143 -18.01 8.52 -13.11
C ILE A 143 -17.86 8.43 -11.59
N ILE A 144 -18.28 7.31 -10.98
CA ILE A 144 -18.16 7.11 -9.52
C ILE A 144 -16.69 7.17 -9.10
N LYS A 145 -15.79 6.49 -9.83
CA LYS A 145 -14.34 6.54 -9.58
C LYS A 145 -13.80 7.97 -9.66
N LEU A 146 -14.20 8.73 -10.67
CA LEU A 146 -13.76 10.11 -10.87
C LEU A 146 -14.21 11.00 -9.70
N ILE A 147 -15.48 10.89 -9.28
CA ILE A 147 -16.00 11.61 -8.11
C ILE A 147 -15.24 11.22 -6.84
N LEU A 148 -14.96 9.93 -6.65
CA LEU A 148 -14.23 9.42 -5.50
C LEU A 148 -12.77 9.91 -5.47
N GLY A 149 -12.11 9.99 -6.64
CA GLY A 149 -10.79 10.58 -6.81
C GLY A 149 -10.75 12.07 -6.46
N LEU A 150 -11.72 12.84 -6.95
CA LEU A 150 -11.87 14.26 -6.58
C LEU A 150 -12.17 14.45 -5.10
N MET A 151 -13.06 13.62 -4.53
CA MET A 151 -13.33 13.63 -3.10
C MET A 151 -12.08 13.32 -2.28
N LEU A 152 -11.22 12.38 -2.69
CA LEU A 152 -9.98 12.07 -1.99
C LEU A 152 -8.96 13.23 -1.98
N ILE A 153 -9.00 14.10 -2.98
CA ILE A 153 -8.15 15.30 -3.07
C ILE A 153 -8.70 16.43 -2.21
N ILE A 154 -10.02 16.63 -2.19
CA ILE A 154 -10.69 17.75 -1.51
C ILE A 154 -10.99 17.41 -0.03
N SER A 155 -11.35 16.16 0.27
CA SER A 155 -11.73 15.68 1.59
C SER A 155 -10.71 15.91 2.71
N PRO A 156 -9.39 15.83 2.49
CA PRO A 156 -8.43 16.07 3.55
C PRO A 156 -8.54 17.48 4.16
N LEU A 157 -9.03 18.46 3.39
CA LEU A 157 -9.23 19.83 3.86
C LEU A 157 -10.47 19.99 4.77
N PHE A 158 -11.53 19.18 4.58
CA PHE A 158 -12.84 19.47 5.18
C PHE A 158 -13.41 18.36 6.07
N PHE A 159 -13.12 17.08 5.81
CA PHE A 159 -13.76 15.95 6.50
C PHE A 159 -12.77 14.87 6.94
N THR A 160 -12.19 15.05 8.13
CA THR A 160 -11.27 14.06 8.73
C THR A 160 -11.91 12.68 8.93
N LYS A 161 -13.20 12.62 9.23
CA LYS A 161 -13.96 11.36 9.43
C LYS A 161 -14.19 10.61 8.12
N PHE A 162 -14.53 11.32 7.04
CA PHE A 162 -14.69 10.71 5.72
C PHE A 162 -13.37 10.12 5.25
N LEU A 163 -12.26 10.85 5.44
CA LEU A 163 -10.92 10.38 5.12
C LEU A 163 -10.59 9.09 5.86
N VAL A 164 -10.81 9.02 7.18
CA VAL A 164 -10.58 7.78 7.95
C VAL A 164 -11.41 6.62 7.42
N SER A 165 -12.68 6.85 7.06
CA SER A 165 -13.55 5.82 6.50
C SER A 165 -13.03 5.28 5.17
N VAL A 166 -12.64 6.17 4.24
CA VAL A 166 -12.12 5.76 2.93
C VAL A 166 -10.77 5.07 3.07
N LEU A 167 -9.84 5.59 3.87
CA LEU A 167 -8.55 4.95 4.11
C LEU A 167 -8.71 3.60 4.83
N SER A 168 -9.68 3.46 5.73
CA SER A 168 -9.99 2.17 6.37
C SER A 168 -10.52 1.15 5.39
N PHE A 169 -11.38 1.57 4.45
CA PHE A 169 -11.84 0.70 3.37
C PHE A 169 -10.68 0.23 2.49
N ILE A 170 -9.77 1.14 2.14
CA ILE A 170 -8.54 0.82 1.39
C ILE A 170 -7.68 -0.17 2.19
N ALA A 171 -7.50 0.05 3.49
CA ALA A 171 -6.76 -0.86 4.38
C ALA A 171 -7.38 -2.27 4.40
N ILE A 172 -8.71 -2.39 4.41
CA ILE A 172 -9.42 -3.67 4.30
C ILE A 172 -9.11 -4.36 2.96
N VAL A 173 -9.21 -3.64 1.84
CA VAL A 173 -8.93 -4.19 0.50
C VAL A 173 -7.48 -4.67 0.40
N PHE A 174 -6.52 -3.90 0.92
CA PHE A 174 -5.13 -4.35 0.99
C PHE A 174 -4.95 -5.56 1.91
N GLY A 175 -5.63 -5.59 3.06
CA GLY A 175 -5.59 -6.72 3.99
C GLY A 175 -6.07 -8.01 3.36
N ILE A 176 -7.19 -7.96 2.64
CA ILE A 176 -7.70 -9.08 1.84
C ILE A 176 -6.70 -9.50 0.76
N SER A 177 -6.12 -8.51 0.05
CA SER A 177 -5.14 -8.78 -1.01
C SER A 177 -3.90 -9.50 -0.47
N PHE A 178 -3.41 -9.13 0.72
CA PHE A 178 -2.29 -9.81 1.37
C PHE A 178 -2.63 -11.22 1.86
N ILE A 179 -3.84 -11.45 2.36
CA ILE A 179 -4.30 -12.80 2.74
C ILE A 179 -4.41 -13.69 1.50
N VAL A 180 -5.07 -13.22 0.44
CA VAL A 180 -5.22 -13.97 -0.82
C VAL A 180 -3.84 -14.27 -1.42
N ALA A 181 -2.93 -13.31 -1.43
CA ALA A 181 -1.54 -13.51 -1.80
C ALA A 181 -0.87 -14.61 -0.97
N GLY A 182 -0.97 -14.54 0.36
CA GLY A 182 -0.40 -15.55 1.25
C GLY A 182 -0.99 -16.94 1.03
N VAL A 183 -2.31 -17.07 0.88
CA VAL A 183 -2.98 -18.36 0.59
C VAL A 183 -2.57 -18.93 -0.76
N ARG A 184 -2.46 -18.09 -1.80
CA ARG A 184 -1.97 -18.54 -3.12
C ARG A 184 -0.57 -19.11 -3.04
N LEU A 185 0.31 -18.53 -2.24
CA LEU A 185 1.67 -19.03 -2.03
C LEU A 185 1.73 -20.34 -1.25
N VAL A 186 0.76 -20.64 -0.40
CA VAL A 186 0.64 -21.96 0.25
C VAL A 186 0.30 -23.04 -0.78
N ASN A 187 -0.61 -22.72 -1.69
CA ASN A 187 -1.18 -23.65 -2.65
C ASN A 187 -0.42 -23.73 -3.99
N SER A 188 0.63 -22.92 -4.18
CA SER A 188 1.56 -22.98 -5.33
C SER A 188 2.79 -23.78 -4.96
#